data_AF-A0A3N5J9M4-F1
#
_entry.id   AF-A0A3N5J9M4-F1
#
_cell.length_a   1.000
_cell.length_b   1.000
_cell.length_c   1.000
_cell.angle_alpha   90.00
_cell.angle_beta   90.00
_cell.angle_gamma   90.00
#
_symmetry.space_group_name_H-M   'P 1'
#
loop_
_entity.id
_entity.type
_entity.pdbx_description
1 polymer ?
#
loop_
_entity_poly.entity_id
_entity_poly.type
_entity_poly.pdbx_seq_one_letter_code
_entity_poly.pdbx_strand_id
1 'polypeptide(L)' 'MPYSTQDIRNIALVGQAGAGKTLLAEALLAQSGAIRSKASLARGTTVCDIDPQEKSQLN' A
#
# COMPACT_ATOMS: atom_id res chain seq x y z
N MET A 1 13.97 -0.46 -20.99
CA MET A 1 13.88 -1.94 -21.04
C MET A 1 12.41 -2.30 -21.13
N PRO A 2 11.95 -3.00 -22.18
CA PRO A 2 10.59 -3.51 -22.23
C PRO A 2 10.45 -4.67 -21.22
N TYR A 3 9.31 -4.74 -20.53
CA TYR A 3 8.96 -5.84 -19.64
C TYR A 3 8.29 -6.97 -20.45
N SER A 4 8.63 -8.22 -20.15
CA SER A 4 7.92 -9.40 -20.62
C SER A 4 6.79 -9.77 -19.68
N THR A 5 5.84 -10.58 -20.13
CA THR A 5 4.75 -11.06 -19.26
C THR A 5 5.28 -11.84 -18.06
N GLN A 6 6.44 -12.52 -18.21
CA GLN A 6 7.09 -13.25 -17.12
C GLN A 6 7.62 -12.32 -16.01
N ASP A 7 7.84 -11.04 -16.30
CA ASP A 7 8.34 -10.05 -15.33
C ASP A 7 7.23 -9.47 -14.45
N ILE A 8 5.95 -9.68 -14.78
CA ILE A 8 4.79 -9.12 -14.06
C ILE A 8 4.44 -9.98 -12.84
N ARG A 9 4.30 -9.35 -11.67
CA ARG A 9 3.89 -10.00 -10.42
C ARG A 9 2.60 -9.38 -9.91
N ASN A 10 1.49 -10.08 -10.11
CA ASN A 10 0.19 -9.69 -9.55
C ASN A 10 0.09 -10.16 -8.10
N ILE A 11 -0.16 -9.23 -7.17
CA ILE A 11 -0.22 -9.49 -5.73
C ILE A 11 -1.53 -8.91 -5.18
N ALA A 12 -2.24 -9.69 -4.37
CA ALA A 12 -3.40 -9.23 -3.61
C ALA A 12 -3.12 -9.41 -2.11
N LEU A 13 -3.36 -8.35 -1.32
CA LEU A 13 -3.25 -8.39 0.14
C LEU A 13 -4.65 -8.54 0.74
N VAL A 14 -4.89 -9.64 1.43
CA VAL A 14 -6.21 -9.99 2.00
C VAL A 14 -6.07 -10.36 3.47
N GLY A 15 -7.05 -9.99 4.28
CA GLY A 15 -7.02 -10.17 5.73
C GLY A 15 -8.05 -9.27 6.42
N GLN A 16 -8.33 -9.57 7.69
CA GLN A 16 -9.30 -8.84 8.50
C GLN A 16 -8.96 -7.34 8.63
N ALA A 17 -9.94 -6.53 9.04
CA ALA A 17 -9.68 -5.12 9.39
C ALA A 17 -8.58 -5.03 10.46
N GLY A 18 -7.68 -4.06 10.34
CA GLY A 18 -6.55 -3.92 11.26
C GLY A 18 -5.37 -4.91 11.05
N ALA A 19 -5.46 -5.89 10.14
CA ALA A 19 -4.38 -6.86 9.90
C ALA A 19 -3.10 -6.30 9.26
N GLY A 20 -2.98 -4.97 9.11
CA GLY A 20 -1.77 -4.32 8.59
C GLY A 20 -1.56 -4.38 7.07
N LYS A 21 -2.61 -4.70 6.29
CA LYS A 21 -2.53 -4.78 4.81
C LYS A 21 -1.97 -3.51 4.18
N THR A 22 -2.50 -2.35 4.58
CA THR A 22 -2.07 -1.03 4.12
C THR A 22 -0.61 -0.74 4.50
N LEU A 23 -0.22 -1.11 5.73
CA LEU A 23 1.16 -0.95 6.20
C LEU A 23 2.17 -1.78 5.38
N LEU A 24 1.78 -3.01 5.03
CA LEU A 24 2.60 -3.88 4.21
C LEU A 24 2.74 -3.33 2.78
N ALA A 25 1.66 -2.83 2.19
CA ALA A 25 1.70 -2.18 0.88
C ALA A 25 2.68 -0.99 0.86
N GLU A 26 2.60 -0.10 1.86
CA GLU A 26 3.53 1.02 2.03
C GLU A 26 4.99 0.57 2.16
N ALA A 27 5.24 -0.52 2.89
CA ALA A 27 6.59 -1.07 3.03
C ALA A 27 7.14 -1.60 1.71
N LEU A 28 6.32 -2.31 0.93
CA LEU A 28 6.72 -2.81 -0.39
C LEU A 28 7.01 -1.66 -1.37
N LEU A 29 6.17 -0.62 -1.38
CA LEU A 29 6.35 0.56 -2.23
C LEU A 29 7.59 1.37 -1.86
N ALA A 30 7.87 1.53 -0.56
CA ALA A 30 9.09 2.20 -0.11
C ALA A 30 10.34 1.38 -0.46
N GLN A 31 10.29 0.06 -0.26
CA GLN A 31 11.41 -0.84 -0.56
C GLN A 31 11.70 -0.97 -2.06
N SER A 32 10.66 -0.88 -2.91
CA SER A 32 10.82 -0.88 -4.37
C SER A 32 11.31 0.47 -4.93
N GLY A 33 11.34 1.52 -4.11
CA GLY A 33 11.65 2.88 -4.54
C GLY A 33 10.50 3.58 -5.28
N ALA A 34 9.31 2.98 -5.31
CA ALA A 34 8.12 3.60 -5.91
C ALA A 34 7.65 4.86 -5.14
N ILE A 35 7.94 4.93 -3.84
CA ILE A 35 7.75 6.12 -3.01
C ILE A 35 9.04 6.50 -2.27
N ARG A 36 9.22 7.79 -1.99
CA ARG A 36 10.43 8.31 -1.32
C ARG A 36 10.52 7.93 0.17
N SER A 37 9.39 7.72 0.82
CA SER A 37 9.30 7.38 2.25
C SER A 37 7.94 6.76 2.56
N LYS A 38 7.87 5.87 3.57
CA LYS A 38 6.59 5.38 4.10
C LYS A 38 5.73 6.55 4.56
N ALA A 39 4.46 6.55 4.16
CA ALA A 39 3.51 7.53 4.63
C ALA A 39 2.97 7.19 6.02
N SER A 40 2.24 8.14 6.62
CA SER A 40 1.63 7.95 7.93
C SER A 40 0.22 7.39 7.79
N LEU A 41 0.02 6.21 8.38
CA LEU A 41 -1.32 5.65 8.61
C LEU A 41 -2.15 6.62 9.42
N ALA A 42 -1.67 7.06 10.59
CA ALA A 42 -2.40 7.96 11.50
C ALA A 42 -2.89 9.27 10.85
N ARG A 43 -2.27 9.70 9.74
CA ARG A 43 -2.65 10.92 9.02
C ARG A 43 -3.43 10.66 7.73
N GLY A 44 -3.71 9.39 7.39
CA GLY A 44 -4.43 9.00 6.18
C GLY A 44 -3.70 9.44 4.90
N THR A 45 -2.38 9.29 4.90
CA THR A 45 -1.50 9.75 3.80
C THR A 45 -0.89 8.61 2.99
N THR A 46 -1.30 7.37 3.25
CA THR A 46 -0.81 6.20 2.52
C THR A 46 -1.27 6.23 1.07
N VAL A 47 -0.51 5.59 0.20
CA VAL A 47 -0.82 5.47 -1.23
C VAL A 47 -2.17 4.76 -1.42
N CYS A 48 -2.58 3.93 -0.47
CA CYS A 48 -3.85 3.21 -0.52
C CYS A 48 -5.04 3.99 0.06
N ASP A 49 -4.88 5.20 0.64
CA ASP A 49 -6.00 5.97 1.21
C ASP A 49 -6.82 6.67 0.12
N ILE A 50 -7.53 5.89 -0.68
CA ILE A 50 -8.27 6.36 -1.87
C ILE A 50 -9.77 6.46 -1.57
N ASP A 51 -10.29 5.65 -0.64
CA ASP A 51 -11.70 5.65 -0.24
C ASP A 51 -11.96 6.45 1.06
N PRO A 52 -13.09 7.19 1.17
CA PRO A 52 -13.48 7.88 2.40
C PRO A 52 -13.56 6.98 3.65
N GLN A 53 -13.95 5.72 3.49
CA GLN A 53 -14.04 4.74 4.57
C GLN A 53 -12.66 4.36 5.12
N GLU A 54 -11.62 4.33 4.28
CA GLU A 54 -10.24 4.04 4.72
C GLU A 54 -9.71 5.16 5.63
N LYS A 55 -10.01 6.42 5.29
CA LYS A 55 -9.69 7.58 6.14
C LYS A 55 -10.46 7.59 7.46
N SER A 56 -11.66 7.03 7.47
CA SER A 56 -12.52 6.95 8.65
C SER A 56 -11.99 5.98 9.71
N GLN A 57 -11.29 4.90 9.32
CA GLN A 57 -10.75 3.90 10.25
C GLN A 57 -9.58 4.40 11.12
N LEU A 58 -9.16 5.65 10.92
CA LEU A 58 -8.06 6.29 11.63
C LEU A 58 -8.52 7.19 12.79
N ASN A 59 -9.84 7.37 12.95
CA ASN A 59 -10.45 8.14 14.04
C ASN A 59 -10.93 7.22 15.18
#